data_AF-A0AAV2GKZ9-F1
#
_entry.id   AF-A0AAV2GKZ9-F1
#
_cell.length_a   1.000
_cell.length_b   1.000
_cell.length_c   1.000
_cell.angle_alpha   90.00
_cell.angle_beta   90.00
_cell.angle_gamma   90.00
#
_symmetry.space_group_name_H-M   'P 1'
#
loop_
_entity.id
_entity.type
_entity.pdbx_description
1 polymer ?
#
loop_
_entity_poly.entity_id
_entity_poly.type
_entity_poly.pdbx_seq_one_letter_code
_entity_poly.pdbx_strand_id
1 'polypeptide(L)'
;MSTQGIEDKEVRWGWSFKFEPHWTRHEECGKVVEEAWSDGALDTIGRLDRVRGRLDAWSRATFPNFGRKKDRIKRALRALDRMPVSDQVLGQRKQLLSEMEQVEADE
;
A
#
# COMPACT_ATOMS: atom_id res chain seq x y z
N MET A 1 4.49 -33.50 32.80
CA MET A 1 4.00 -32.25 32.17
C MET A 1 5.14 -31.70 31.33
N SER A 2 5.08 -31.86 30.02
CA SER A 2 6.09 -31.34 29.09
C SER A 2 5.33 -30.74 27.90
N THR A 3 5.46 -29.43 27.75
CA THR A 3 4.82 -28.63 26.71
C THR A 3 5.43 -28.99 25.36
N GLN A 4 4.65 -29.64 24.50
CA GLN A 4 4.98 -29.80 23.09
C GLN A 4 4.90 -28.42 22.43
N GLY A 5 6.07 -27.96 21.95
CA GLY A 5 6.21 -26.75 21.17
C GLY A 5 5.36 -26.83 19.90
N ILE A 6 4.55 -25.81 19.69
CA ILE A 6 3.86 -25.60 18.43
C ILE A 6 4.94 -25.13 17.45
N GLU A 7 5.26 -25.98 16.48
CA GLU A 7 6.13 -25.63 15.36
C GLU A 7 5.48 -24.47 14.58
N ASP A 8 6.13 -23.30 14.65
CA ASP A 8 5.86 -22.15 13.80
C ASP A 8 6.18 -22.55 12.36
N LYS A 9 5.17 -23.06 11.66
CA LYS A 9 5.25 -23.28 10.22
C LYS A 9 5.27 -21.90 9.58
N GLU A 10 6.40 -21.53 8.98
CA GLU A 10 6.56 -20.31 8.17
C GLU A 10 5.44 -20.25 7.11
N VAL A 11 4.38 -19.53 7.44
CA VAL A 11 3.31 -19.23 6.49
C VAL A 11 3.92 -18.32 5.44
N ARG A 12 4.06 -18.82 4.21
CA ARG A 12 4.39 -17.99 3.05
C ARG A 12 3.24 -17.00 2.90
N TRP A 13 3.39 -15.80 3.45
CA TRP A 13 2.43 -14.71 3.28
C TRP A 13 2.39 -14.37 1.79
N GLY A 14 1.43 -14.97 1.08
CA GLY A 14 0.96 -14.43 -0.19
C GLY A 14 0.62 -12.96 0.02
N TRP A 15 0.77 -12.14 -1.03
CA TRP A 15 0.51 -10.70 -0.96
C TRP A 15 -0.83 -10.45 -0.29
N SER A 16 -0.80 -10.02 0.97
CA SER A 16 -2.01 -9.72 1.71
C SER A 16 -2.58 -8.43 1.15
N PHE A 17 -3.89 -8.40 0.96
CA PHE A 17 -4.59 -7.16 0.70
C PHE A 17 -4.31 -6.19 1.84
N LYS A 18 -3.95 -4.96 1.48
CA LYS A 18 -3.74 -3.86 2.43
C LYS A 18 -4.71 -2.75 2.09
N PHE A 19 -5.57 -2.44 3.06
CA PHE A 19 -6.37 -1.23 3.00
C PHE A 19 -5.50 -0.03 3.40
N GLU A 20 -5.56 1.04 2.64
CA GLU A 20 -4.81 2.26 2.95
C GLU A 20 -5.78 3.32 3.49
N PRO A 21 -5.53 3.92 4.68
CA PRO A 21 -6.48 4.82 5.33
C PRO A 21 -6.95 5.97 4.45
N HIS A 22 -6.09 6.46 3.57
CA HIS A 22 -6.41 7.58 2.69
C HIS A 22 -7.50 7.27 1.66
N TRP A 23 -7.73 6.00 1.33
CA TRP A 23 -8.85 5.60 0.48
C TRP A 23 -10.18 6.13 1.00
N THR A 24 -10.33 6.27 2.34
CA THR A 24 -11.54 6.81 2.97
C THR A 24 -11.82 8.29 2.65
N ARG A 25 -10.82 9.04 2.17
CA ARG A 25 -10.99 10.43 1.71
C ARG A 25 -11.66 10.50 0.34
N HIS A 26 -11.69 9.40 -0.41
CA HIS A 26 -12.35 9.31 -1.71
C HIS A 26 -13.76 8.78 -1.52
N GLU A 27 -14.76 9.55 -1.93
CA GLU A 27 -16.17 9.16 -1.87
C GLU A 27 -16.45 7.82 -2.58
N GLU A 28 -15.69 7.52 -3.63
CA GLU A 28 -15.79 6.27 -4.38
C GLU A 28 -15.42 5.04 -3.54
N CYS A 29 -14.55 5.17 -2.54
CA CYS A 29 -14.22 4.05 -1.64
C CYS A 29 -15.48 3.54 -0.93
N GLY A 30 -16.31 4.46 -0.41
CA GLY A 30 -17.55 4.11 0.25
C GLY A 30 -18.52 3.39 -0.68
N LYS A 31 -18.68 3.91 -1.91
CA LYS A 31 -19.54 3.31 -2.94
C LYS A 31 -19.08 1.90 -3.32
N VAL A 32 -17.78 1.71 -3.52
CA VAL A 32 -17.20 0.40 -3.85
C VAL A 32 -17.48 -0.61 -2.73
N VAL A 33 -17.33 -0.22 -1.46
CA VAL A 33 -17.65 -1.10 -0.33
C VAL A 33 -19.14 -1.42 -0.26
N GLU A 34 -20.01 -0.41 -0.37
CA GLU A 34 -21.46 -0.56 -0.28
C GLU A 34 -22.01 -1.48 -1.37
N GLU A 35 -21.58 -1.26 -2.62
CA GLU A 35 -21.97 -2.08 -3.77
C GLU A 35 -21.46 -3.52 -3.61
N ALA A 36 -20.19 -3.69 -3.24
CA ALA A 36 -19.59 -5.01 -3.07
C ALA A 36 -20.21 -5.80 -1.91
N TRP A 37 -20.59 -5.12 -0.83
CA TRP A 37 -21.23 -5.72 0.35
C TRP A 37 -22.66 -6.17 0.07
N SER A 38 -23.38 -5.42 -0.76
CA SER A 38 -24.80 -5.64 -1.07
C SER A 38 -25.04 -6.67 -2.16
N ASP A 39 -24.00 -7.10 -2.89
CA ASP A 39 -24.07 -8.01 -4.05
C ASP A 39 -24.37 -9.49 -3.68
N GLY A 40 -25.28 -9.76 -2.74
CA GLY A 40 -25.91 -11.08 -2.59
C GLY A 40 -25.01 -12.25 -2.13
N ALA A 41 -23.85 -12.01 -1.51
CA ALA A 41 -23.05 -13.10 -0.92
C ALA A 41 -23.74 -13.69 0.34
N LEU A 42 -23.70 -15.02 0.44
CA LEU A 42 -24.46 -15.82 1.41
C LEU A 42 -23.99 -15.64 2.86
N ASP A 43 -22.70 -15.36 3.07
CA ASP A 43 -22.10 -15.22 4.38
C ASP A 43 -21.15 -14.00 4.49
N THR A 44 -20.84 -13.62 5.72
CA THR A 44 -19.99 -12.46 6.01
C THR A 44 -18.59 -12.60 5.43
N ILE A 45 -18.03 -13.82 5.41
CA ILE A 45 -16.69 -14.07 4.88
C ILE A 45 -16.68 -13.84 3.37
N GLY A 46 -17.65 -14.38 2.63
CA GLY A 46 -17.78 -14.14 1.19
C GLY A 46 -17.97 -12.66 0.84
N ARG A 47 -18.72 -11.91 1.67
CA ARG A 47 -18.86 -10.46 1.50
C ARG A 47 -17.53 -9.73 1.67
N LEU A 48 -16.76 -10.05 2.70
CA LEU A 48 -15.44 -9.47 2.92
C LEU A 48 -14.47 -9.79 1.78
N ASP A 49 -14.48 -11.03 1.28
CA ASP A 49 -13.64 -11.45 0.16
C ASP A 49 -13.97 -10.67 -1.12
N ARG A 50 -15.26 -10.41 -1.37
CA ARG A 50 -15.71 -9.59 -2.49
C ARG A 50 -15.34 -8.11 -2.33
N VAL A 51 -15.56 -7.54 -1.15
CA VAL A 51 -15.12 -6.16 -0.85
C VAL A 51 -13.62 -6.02 -1.07
N ARG A 52 -12.82 -6.99 -0.59
CA ARG A 52 -11.37 -7.05 -0.82
C ARG A 52 -11.05 -7.00 -2.31
N GLY A 53 -11.66 -7.86 -3.12
CA GLY A 53 -11.40 -7.91 -4.56
C GLY A 53 -11.79 -6.62 -5.29
N ARG A 54 -12.93 -6.04 -4.93
CA ARG A 54 -13.42 -4.78 -5.52
C ARG A 54 -12.54 -3.59 -5.14
N LEU A 55 -12.14 -3.49 -3.87
CA LEU A 55 -11.21 -2.46 -3.40
C LEU A 55 -9.82 -2.61 -4.01
N ASP A 56 -9.29 -3.83 -4.18
CA ASP A 56 -7.99 -4.04 -4.84
C ASP A 56 -8.04 -3.62 -6.32
N ALA A 57 -9.13 -3.91 -7.03
CA ALA A 57 -9.30 -3.47 -8.41
C ALA A 57 -9.44 -1.95 -8.50
N TRP A 58 -10.29 -1.36 -7.66
CA TRP A 58 -10.51 0.09 -7.61
C TRP A 58 -9.24 0.85 -7.23
N SER A 59 -8.49 0.38 -6.22
CA SER A 59 -7.27 1.06 -5.77
C SER A 59 -6.18 1.04 -6.85
N ARG A 60 -6.03 -0.07 -7.58
CA ARG A 60 -5.09 -0.15 -8.71
C ARG A 60 -5.45 0.78 -9.86
N ALA A 61 -6.76 1.00 -10.10
CA ALA A 61 -7.24 1.89 -11.15
C ALA A 61 -7.13 3.37 -10.74
N THR A 62 -7.44 3.68 -9.48
CA THR A 62 -7.52 5.05 -8.95
C THR A 62 -6.16 5.59 -8.52
N PHE A 63 -5.33 4.71 -7.95
CA PHE A 63 -4.03 5.03 -7.38
C PHE A 63 -2.88 4.34 -8.15
N PRO A 64 -2.77 4.51 -9.49
CA PRO A 64 -1.78 3.81 -10.27
C PRO A 64 -0.37 4.31 -9.91
N ASN A 65 0.51 3.37 -9.55
CA ASN A 65 1.95 3.57 -9.38
C ASN A 65 2.42 4.33 -8.13
N PHE A 66 1.59 4.67 -7.15
CA PHE A 66 2.07 5.34 -5.92
C PHE A 66 3.11 4.50 -5.16
N GLY A 67 2.84 3.21 -4.93
CA GLY A 67 3.81 2.30 -4.31
C GLY A 67 5.12 2.21 -5.09
N ARG A 68 5.06 2.07 -6.42
CA ARG A 68 6.25 2.04 -7.29
C ARG A 68 7.02 3.35 -7.26
N LYS A 69 6.32 4.49 -7.22
CA LYS A 69 6.90 5.83 -7.16
C LYS A 69 7.60 6.06 -5.82
N LYS A 70 6.95 5.72 -4.69
CA LYS A 70 7.58 5.75 -3.35
C LYS A 70 8.81 4.86 -3.30
N ASP A 71 8.73 3.63 -3.80
CA ASP A 71 9.87 2.70 -3.79
C ASP A 71 11.02 3.17 -4.68
N ARG A 72 10.72 3.82 -5.81
CA ARG A 72 11.73 4.46 -6.67
C ARG A 72 12.43 5.59 -5.91
N ILE A 73 11.67 6.50 -5.29
CA ILE A 73 12.22 7.65 -4.56
C ILE A 73 13.04 7.17 -3.34
N LYS A 74 12.53 6.21 -2.56
CA LYS A 74 13.27 5.61 -1.43
C LYS A 74 14.58 4.98 -1.87
N ARG A 75 14.61 4.28 -3.01
CA ARG A 75 15.84 3.70 -3.55
C ARG A 75 16.82 4.76 -4.01
N ALA A 76 16.35 5.81 -4.67
CA ALA A 76 17.17 6.93 -5.11
C ALA A 76 17.79 7.69 -3.92
N LEU A 77 17.01 7.97 -2.87
CA LEU A 77 17.51 8.60 -1.63
C LEU A 77 18.61 7.75 -0.97
N ARG A 78 18.39 6.44 -0.83
CA ARG A 78 19.42 5.52 -0.29
C ARG A 78 20.69 5.47 -1.14
N ALA A 79 20.58 5.66 -2.46
CA ALA A 79 21.73 5.72 -3.34
C ALA A 79 22.52 7.02 -3.12
N LEU A 80 21.83 8.16 -3.00
CA LEU A 80 22.45 9.45 -2.70
C LEU A 80 23.14 9.48 -1.34
N ASP A 81 22.56 8.84 -0.31
CA ASP A 81 23.17 8.78 1.02
C ASP A 81 24.52 8.03 1.05
N ARG A 82 24.86 7.28 -0.02
CA ARG A 82 26.15 6.58 -0.18
C ARG A 82 27.16 7.39 -0.99
N MET A 83 26.77 8.51 -1.59
CA MET A 83 27.64 9.35 -2.40
C MET A 83 28.34 10.40 -1.53
N PRO A 84 29.56 10.84 -1.91
CA PRO A 84 30.20 11.99 -1.27
C PRO A 84 29.29 13.22 -1.33
N VAL A 85 29.25 13.97 -0.23
CA VAL A 85 28.45 15.20 -0.15
C VAL A 85 28.97 16.20 -1.19
N SER A 86 28.05 16.68 -2.02
CA SER A 86 28.28 17.74 -3.01
C SER A 86 26.99 18.55 -3.18
N ASP A 87 27.09 19.77 -3.68
CA ASP A 87 25.92 20.62 -3.94
C ASP A 87 24.90 19.94 -4.86
N GLN A 88 25.38 19.17 -5.84
CA GLN A 88 24.53 18.37 -6.72
C GLN A 88 23.76 17.30 -5.95
N VAL A 89 24.44 16.53 -5.08
CA VAL A 89 23.81 15.49 -4.25
C VAL A 89 22.78 16.09 -3.29
N LEU A 90 23.10 17.23 -2.66
CA LEU A 90 22.18 17.94 -1.79
C LEU A 90 20.94 18.45 -2.53
N GLY A 91 21.13 19.01 -3.73
CA GLY A 91 20.03 19.46 -4.60
C GLY A 91 19.10 18.32 -5.01
N GLN A 92 19.67 17.20 -5.47
CA GLN A 92 18.90 16.00 -5.85
C GLN A 92 18.15 15.41 -4.65
N ARG A 93 18.78 15.37 -3.47
CA ARG A 93 18.15 14.89 -2.24
C ARG A 93 16.95 15.76 -1.86
N LYS A 94 17.09 17.09 -1.91
CA LYS A 94 15.99 18.03 -1.64
C LYS A 94 14.82 17.83 -2.60
N GLN A 95 15.11 17.65 -3.89
CA GLN A 95 14.09 17.40 -4.91
C GLN A 95 13.33 16.08 -4.64
N LEU A 96 14.04 15.00 -4.34
CA LEU A 96 13.42 13.70 -4.06
C LEU A 96 12.59 13.71 -2.77
N LEU A 97 13.01 14.47 -1.74
CA LEU A 97 12.22 14.64 -0.52
C LEU A 97 10.92 15.40 -0.80
N SER A 98 10.98 16.48 -1.60
CA SER A 98 9.77 17.21 -2.01
C SER A 98 8.84 16.35 -2.87
N GLU A 99 9.39 15.52 -3.76
CA GLU A 99 8.58 14.58 -4.55
C GLU A 99 7.94 13.50 -3.65
N MET A 100 8.62 13.05 -2.59
CA MET A 100 8.05 12.12 -1.62
C MET A 100 6.87 12.75 -0.89
N GLU A 101 7.03 13.98 -0.41
CA GLU A 101 5.99 14.73 0.30
C GLU A 101 4.74 14.90 -0.57
N GLN A 102 4.90 15.23 -1.86
CA GLN A 102 3.78 15.29 -2.80
C GLN A 102 3.08 13.94 -2.94
N VAL A 103 3.86 12.87 -3.07
CA VAL A 103 3.33 11.51 -3.19
C VAL A 103 2.63 11.03 -1.92
N GLU A 104 2.99 11.55 -0.75
CA GLU A 104 2.31 11.29 0.53
C GLU A 104 1.12 12.25 0.77
N ALA A 105 1.09 13.40 0.12
CA ALA A 105 -0.05 14.33 0.17
C ALA A 105 -1.17 13.90 -0.79
N ASP A 106 -0.79 13.34 -1.94
CA ASP A 106 -1.69 12.72 -2.93
C ASP A 106 -2.15 11.31 -2.51
N GLU A 107 -1.57 10.79 -1.41
CA GLU A 107 -2.06 9.62 -0.65
C GLU A 107 -3.15 10.08 0.33
#